data_AF-A0A4R0H391-F1
#
_entry.id   AF-A0A4R0H391-F1
#
_cell.length_a   1.000
_cell.length_b   1.000
_cell.length_c   1.000
_cell.angle_alpha   90.00
_cell.angle_beta   90.00
_cell.angle_gamma   90.00
#
_symmetry.space_group_name_H-M   'P 1'
#
loop_
_entity.id
_entity.type
_entity.pdbx_description
1 polymer ?
#
loop_
_entity_poly.entity_id
_entity_poly.type
_entity_poly.pdbx_seq_one_letter_code
_entity_poly.pdbx_strand_id
1 'polypeptide(L)'
;MQLSWVRRVGIAAGLGVGTAGALAGVLLLGPIAASILLVVVFLLVWPLAAVVRHVADDAPYGSAALVAGVAAAGMLCLPGMVRLLAWGALGLVTALILAALFVLIDLAVPDRVPRLRPSRRQRKLVRLTETQLVEDEQLIASLQCPLSIEELCGVWSETATQLAQGAAPRDRQAVAEVRRICLDEFERRNPDGFNRWLDAGAPANPGRYLLGNSNN
;
A
#
# COMPACT_ATOMS: atom_id res chain seq x y z
N MET A 1 -16.97 -7.33 24.47
CA MET A 1 -17.05 -6.74 23.11
C MET A 1 -16.57 -5.29 23.05
N GLN A 2 -16.56 -4.53 24.15
CA GLN A 2 -16.12 -3.12 24.16
C GLN A 2 -14.59 -2.89 24.08
N LEU A 3 -13.76 -3.83 24.56
CA LEU A 3 -12.30 -3.62 24.65
C LEU A 3 -11.56 -3.53 23.30
N SER A 4 -12.07 -4.19 22.25
CA SER A 4 -11.44 -4.17 20.92
C SER A 4 -11.72 -2.89 20.15
N TRP A 5 -12.82 -2.19 20.48
CA TRP A 5 -13.18 -0.92 19.88
C TRP A 5 -12.34 0.22 20.45
N VAL A 6 -12.19 0.27 21.79
CA VAL A 6 -11.34 1.25 22.49
C VAL A 6 -9.88 1.17 22.03
N ARG A 7 -9.36 -0.04 21.78
CA ARG A 7 -7.97 -0.24 21.34
C ARG A 7 -7.72 0.18 19.89
N ARG A 8 -8.70 0.02 18.99
CA ARG A 8 -8.60 0.49 17.59
C ARG A 8 -8.75 2.01 17.51
N VAL A 9 -9.62 2.59 18.33
CA VAL A 9 -9.78 4.05 18.45
C VAL A 9 -8.53 4.70 19.04
N GLY A 10 -7.87 4.06 20.02
CA GLY A 10 -6.63 4.58 20.61
C GLY A 10 -5.45 4.63 19.63
N ILE A 11 -5.31 3.63 18.76
CA ILE A 11 -4.23 3.59 17.75
C ILE A 11 -4.50 4.59 16.62
N ALA A 12 -5.76 4.74 16.19
CA ALA A 12 -6.15 5.74 15.20
C ALA A 12 -6.02 7.19 15.73
N ALA A 13 -6.37 7.41 17.01
CA ALA A 13 -6.23 8.72 17.65
C ALA A 13 -4.77 9.12 17.85
N GLY A 14 -3.89 8.18 18.22
CA GLY A 14 -2.45 8.44 18.37
C GLY A 14 -1.76 8.82 17.05
N LEU A 15 -2.13 8.16 15.95
CA LEU A 15 -1.60 8.46 14.62
C LEU A 15 -2.11 9.81 14.08
N GLY A 16 -3.35 10.18 14.39
CA GLY A 16 -3.91 11.48 14.03
C GLY A 16 -3.27 12.66 14.78
N VAL A 17 -3.03 12.52 16.10
CA VAL A 17 -2.43 13.60 16.90
C VAL A 17 -0.95 13.80 16.55
N GLY A 18 -0.21 12.73 16.26
CA GLY A 18 1.19 12.81 15.86
C GLY A 18 1.39 13.46 14.48
N THR A 19 0.55 13.12 13.51
CA THR A 19 0.62 13.70 12.16
C THR A 19 0.14 15.16 12.13
N ALA A 20 -0.92 15.49 12.87
CA ALA A 20 -1.40 16.86 13.02
C ALA A 20 -0.39 17.75 13.78
N GLY A 21 0.26 17.22 14.82
CA GLY A 21 1.31 17.93 15.56
C GLY A 21 2.58 18.19 14.74
N ALA A 22 3.01 17.21 13.93
CA ALA A 22 4.14 17.38 13.02
C ALA A 22 3.84 18.38 11.89
N LEU A 23 2.65 18.31 11.28
CA LEU A 23 2.19 19.27 10.28
C LEU A 23 2.04 20.68 10.87
N ALA A 24 1.48 20.81 12.08
CA ALA A 24 1.37 22.09 12.78
C ALA A 24 2.74 22.67 13.13
N GLY A 25 3.69 21.84 13.56
CA GLY A 25 5.07 22.26 13.84
C GLY A 25 5.80 22.76 12.57
N VAL A 26 5.64 22.05 11.46
CA VAL A 26 6.21 22.46 10.14
C VAL A 26 5.55 23.76 9.63
N LEU A 27 4.24 23.91 9.82
CA LEU A 27 3.50 25.11 9.41
C LEU A 27 3.75 26.33 10.30
N LEU A 28 4.00 26.15 11.62
CA LEU A 28 4.25 27.25 12.56
C LEU A 28 5.72 27.70 12.60
N LEU A 29 6.69 26.79 12.41
CA LEU A 29 8.10 27.19 12.31
C LEU A 29 8.42 27.93 11.01
N GLY A 30 7.70 27.63 9.92
CA GLY A 30 7.88 28.26 8.61
C GLY A 30 7.84 29.80 8.63
N PRO A 31 6.77 30.44 9.12
CA PRO A 31 6.62 31.89 9.07
C PRO A 31 7.49 32.63 10.11
N ILE A 32 7.71 32.06 11.31
CA ILE A 32 8.52 32.70 12.35
C ILE A 32 10.01 32.62 12.01
N ALA A 33 10.48 31.48 11.51
CA ALA A 33 11.86 31.37 11.05
C ALA A 33 12.11 32.23 9.79
N ALA A 34 11.10 32.39 8.92
CA ALA A 34 11.19 33.29 7.77
C ALA A 34 11.27 34.77 8.19
N SER A 35 10.48 35.20 9.18
CA SER A 35 10.52 36.59 9.66
C SER A 35 11.80 36.92 10.41
N ILE A 36 12.33 36.01 11.25
CA ILE A 36 13.63 36.21 11.90
C ILE A 36 14.76 36.29 10.87
N LEU A 37 14.75 35.43 9.85
CA LEU A 37 15.76 35.46 8.79
C LEU A 37 15.69 36.75 7.95
N LEU A 38 14.48 37.25 7.66
CA LEU A 38 14.29 38.53 6.99
C LEU A 38 14.86 39.70 7.80
N VAL A 39 14.63 39.72 9.12
CA VAL A 39 15.18 40.77 10.01
C VAL A 39 16.70 40.72 10.01
N VAL A 40 17.31 39.53 10.11
CA VAL A 40 18.77 39.36 10.11
C VAL A 40 19.38 39.79 8.77
N VAL A 41 18.78 39.38 7.65
CA VAL A 41 19.23 39.80 6.31
C VAL A 41 19.10 41.32 6.16
N PHE A 42 18.00 41.92 6.60
CA PHE A 42 17.79 43.36 6.53
C PHE A 42 18.85 44.13 7.34
N LEU A 43 19.14 43.68 8.57
CA LEU A 43 20.15 44.31 9.43
C LEU A 43 21.58 44.19 8.88
N LEU A 44 21.88 43.17 8.09
CA LEU A 44 23.19 43.00 7.45
C LEU A 44 23.32 43.77 6.14
N VAL A 45 22.25 43.80 5.33
CA VAL A 45 22.26 44.48 4.02
C VAL A 45 22.20 45.99 4.16
N TRP A 46 21.49 46.52 5.16
CA TRP A 46 21.35 47.96 5.39
C TRP A 46 22.69 48.71 5.59
N PRO A 47 23.59 48.32 6.51
CA PRO A 47 24.87 48.99 6.70
C PRO A 47 25.80 48.81 5.50
N LEU A 48 25.73 47.65 4.83
CA LEU A 48 26.50 47.39 3.61
C LEU A 48 26.07 48.33 2.48
N ALA A 49 24.77 48.53 2.29
CA ALA A 49 24.23 49.48 1.32
C ALA A 49 24.61 50.93 1.64
N ALA A 50 24.63 51.29 2.93
CA ALA A 50 25.07 52.62 3.37
C ALA A 50 26.56 52.88 3.06
N VAL A 51 27.42 51.88 3.29
CA VAL A 51 28.86 51.96 3.00
C VAL A 51 29.11 52.00 1.48
N VAL A 52 28.44 51.15 0.71
CA VAL A 52 28.56 51.15 -0.76
C VAL A 52 28.09 52.46 -1.36
N ARG A 53 27.00 53.04 -0.85
CA ARG A 53 26.52 54.35 -1.28
C ARG A 53 27.53 55.45 -0.95
N HIS A 54 28.09 55.43 0.27
CA HIS A 54 29.10 56.40 0.67
C HIS A 54 30.36 56.33 -0.20
N VAL A 55 30.79 55.13 -0.58
CA VAL A 55 31.96 54.92 -1.46
C VAL A 55 31.65 55.18 -2.94
N ALA A 56 30.41 54.96 -3.37
CA ALA A 56 29.97 55.21 -4.75
C ALA A 56 29.75 56.70 -5.05
N ASP A 57 29.39 57.50 -4.05
CA ASP A 57 29.24 58.95 -4.19
C ASP A 57 30.59 59.66 -4.50
N ASP A 58 31.73 59.00 -4.29
CA ASP A 58 33.07 59.55 -4.55
C ASP A 58 33.71 59.14 -5.90
N ALA A 59 33.07 58.30 -6.74
CA ALA A 59 33.70 57.76 -7.96
C ALA A 59 32.91 58.01 -9.27
N PRO A 60 33.49 58.66 -10.31
CA PRO A 60 32.80 58.92 -11.56
C PRO A 60 32.77 57.69 -12.50
N TYR A 61 31.55 57.16 -12.69
CA TYR A 61 30.93 56.45 -13.83
C TYR A 61 31.58 55.23 -14.51
N GLY A 62 30.80 54.14 -14.54
CA GLY A 62 30.76 53.17 -15.64
C GLY A 62 30.65 51.71 -15.21
N SER A 63 31.65 51.21 -14.49
CA SER A 63 31.79 49.78 -14.15
C SER A 63 31.29 49.41 -12.75
N ALA A 64 31.14 50.38 -11.86
CA ALA A 64 30.76 50.16 -10.46
C ALA A 64 29.34 49.58 -10.32
N ALA A 65 28.39 50.01 -11.15
CA ALA A 65 27.01 49.52 -11.10
C ALA A 65 26.89 48.05 -11.51
N LEU A 66 27.71 47.60 -12.47
CA LEU A 66 27.72 46.21 -12.94
C LEU A 66 28.39 45.30 -11.91
N VAL A 67 29.51 45.74 -11.33
CA VAL A 67 30.20 45.00 -10.25
C VAL A 67 29.33 44.94 -8.99
N ALA A 68 28.66 46.05 -8.62
CA ALA A 68 27.70 46.07 -7.52
C ALA A 68 26.48 45.19 -7.81
N GLY A 69 25.99 45.16 -9.04
CA GLY A 69 24.87 44.31 -9.46
C GLY A 69 25.21 42.82 -9.36
N VAL A 70 26.39 42.41 -9.84
CA VAL A 70 26.84 41.00 -9.77
C VAL A 70 27.14 40.59 -8.33
N ALA A 71 27.77 41.47 -7.53
CA ALA A 71 28.02 41.22 -6.12
C ALA A 71 26.72 41.11 -5.31
N ALA A 72 25.75 41.98 -5.58
CA ALA A 72 24.43 41.93 -4.96
C ALA A 72 23.66 40.66 -5.35
N ALA A 73 23.70 40.25 -6.63
CA ALA A 73 23.08 39.01 -7.09
C ALA A 73 23.72 37.77 -6.43
N GLY A 74 25.05 37.74 -6.32
CA GLY A 74 25.77 36.67 -5.63
C GLY A 74 25.41 36.58 -4.14
N MET A 75 25.36 37.73 -3.45
CA MET A 75 24.95 37.80 -2.05
C MET A 75 23.48 37.45 -1.84
N LEU A 76 22.60 37.69 -2.81
CA LEU A 76 21.18 37.30 -2.73
C LEU A 76 20.98 35.79 -2.92
N CYS A 77 21.80 35.15 -3.75
CA CYS A 77 21.69 33.72 -4.06
C CYS A 77 22.31 32.81 -2.99
N LEU A 78 23.35 33.27 -2.29
CA LEU A 78 24.06 32.50 -1.27
C LEU A 78 23.17 32.03 -0.10
N PRO A 79 22.31 32.87 0.52
CA PRO A 79 21.41 32.45 1.59
C PRO A 79 20.41 31.39 1.14
N GLY A 80 19.92 31.48 -0.10
CA GLY A 80 19.00 30.49 -0.69
C GLY A 80 19.65 29.12 -0.85
N MET A 81 20.89 29.08 -1.34
CA MET A 81 21.66 27.84 -1.52
C MET A 81 22.05 27.19 -0.19
N VAL A 82 22.50 28.00 0.78
CA VAL A 82 22.82 27.51 2.14
C VAL A 82 21.57 26.98 2.83
N ARG A 83 20.41 27.62 2.64
CA ARG A 83 19.13 27.16 3.20
C ARG A 83 18.66 25.85 2.56
N LEU A 84 18.82 25.67 1.24
CA LEU A 84 18.51 24.42 0.54
C LEU A 84 19.38 23.25 1.03
N LEU A 85 20.69 23.48 1.20
CA LEU A 85 21.62 22.47 1.72
C LEU A 85 21.38 22.15 3.20
N ALA A 86 21.12 23.16 4.02
CA ALA A 86 20.84 22.98 5.45
C ALA A 86 19.53 22.24 5.70
N TRP A 87 18.47 22.52 4.92
CA TRP A 87 17.19 21.83 5.03
C TRP A 87 17.25 20.38 4.54
N GLY A 88 18.07 20.09 3.52
CA GLY A 88 18.35 18.72 3.08
C GLY A 88 19.05 17.89 4.17
N ALA A 89 20.08 18.46 4.79
CA ALA A 89 20.81 17.80 5.87
C ALA A 89 19.96 17.60 7.13
N LEU A 90 19.17 18.61 7.53
CA LEU A 90 18.23 18.52 8.64
C LEU A 90 17.14 17.49 8.38
N GLY A 91 16.61 17.40 7.14
CA GLY A 91 15.64 16.39 6.78
C GLY A 91 16.19 14.97 6.90
N LEU A 92 17.42 14.74 6.41
CA LEU A 92 18.10 13.46 6.51
C LEU A 92 18.38 13.05 7.97
N VAL A 93 18.93 13.97 8.78
CA VAL A 93 19.20 13.71 10.20
C VAL A 93 17.90 13.42 10.96
N THR A 94 16.83 14.18 10.69
CA THR A 94 15.52 13.94 11.31
C THR A 94 14.95 12.58 10.93
N ALA A 95 15.05 12.18 9.65
CA ALA A 95 14.60 10.87 9.18
C ALA A 95 15.40 9.73 9.82
N LEU A 96 16.72 9.89 9.96
CA LEU A 96 17.59 8.91 10.63
C LEU A 96 17.27 8.79 12.12
N ILE A 97 17.01 9.90 12.81
CA ILE A 97 16.60 9.90 14.22
C ILE A 97 15.26 9.17 14.37
N LEU A 98 14.26 9.46 13.52
CA LEU A 98 12.97 8.78 13.56
C LEU A 98 13.10 7.28 13.28
N ALA A 99 13.91 6.88 12.29
CA ALA A 99 14.17 5.48 11.99
C ALA A 99 14.87 4.76 13.16
N ALA A 100 15.89 5.38 13.74
CA ALA A 100 16.59 4.85 14.90
C ALA A 100 15.67 4.71 16.11
N LEU A 101 14.81 5.70 16.36
CA LEU A 101 13.85 5.70 17.45
C LEU A 101 12.76 4.63 17.24
N PHE A 102 12.34 4.41 15.99
CA PHE A 102 11.42 3.32 15.63
C PHE A 102 12.05 1.95 15.90
N VAL A 103 13.29 1.72 15.46
CA VAL A 103 14.04 0.48 15.75
C VAL A 103 14.24 0.30 17.25
N LEU A 104 14.56 1.37 17.99
CA LEU A 104 14.76 1.31 19.44
C LEU A 104 13.45 0.96 20.16
N ILE A 105 12.31 1.51 19.72
CA ILE A 105 10.98 1.16 20.25
C ILE A 105 10.68 -0.31 19.95
N ASP A 106 10.92 -0.77 18.72
CA ASP A 106 10.68 -2.17 18.32
C ASP A 106 11.55 -3.15 19.14
N LEU A 107 12.79 -2.76 19.42
CA LEU A 107 13.72 -3.56 20.24
C LEU A 107 13.39 -3.50 21.75
N ALA A 108 12.96 -2.33 22.25
CA ALA A 108 12.67 -2.08 23.66
C ALA A 108 11.25 -2.48 24.07
N VAL A 109 10.36 -2.70 23.10
CA VAL A 109 9.11 -3.42 23.28
C VAL A 109 9.44 -4.89 23.00
N PRO A 110 9.92 -5.67 24.00
CA PRO A 110 10.00 -7.10 23.81
C PRO A 110 8.63 -7.56 23.35
N ASP A 111 8.58 -8.39 22.31
CA ASP A 111 7.40 -9.07 21.82
C ASP A 111 6.71 -9.77 22.99
N ARG A 112 5.92 -9.00 23.74
CA ARG A 112 4.91 -9.50 24.64
C ARG A 112 3.79 -9.87 23.70
N VAL A 113 4.02 -10.96 22.95
CA VAL A 113 2.97 -11.73 22.33
C VAL A 113 1.93 -11.87 23.42
N PRO A 114 0.80 -11.14 23.34
CA PRO A 114 -0.16 -11.22 24.39
C PRO A 114 -0.62 -12.67 24.32
N ARG A 115 -0.24 -13.49 25.30
CA ARG A 115 -0.87 -14.78 25.55
C ARG A 115 -2.30 -14.49 26.00
N LEU A 116 -3.10 -13.85 25.14
CA LEU A 116 -4.55 -13.91 25.20
C LEU A 116 -4.85 -15.38 24.97
N ARG A 117 -5.00 -16.09 26.08
CA ARG A 117 -5.42 -17.48 26.13
C ARG A 117 -6.62 -17.59 25.18
N PRO A 118 -6.47 -18.25 24.02
CA PRO A 118 -7.50 -18.17 23.00
C PRO A 118 -8.77 -18.74 23.61
N SER A 119 -9.81 -17.91 23.64
CA SER A 119 -11.11 -18.28 24.19
C SER A 119 -11.55 -19.60 23.59
N ARG A 120 -12.23 -20.46 24.37
CA ARG A 120 -12.76 -21.74 23.86
C ARG A 120 -13.55 -21.56 22.55
N ARG A 121 -14.25 -20.44 22.39
CA ARG A 121 -14.95 -20.09 21.14
C ARG A 121 -14.01 -19.80 19.98
N GLN A 122 -12.91 -19.09 20.21
CA GLN A 122 -11.92 -18.80 19.17
C GLN A 122 -11.19 -20.06 18.72
N ARG A 123 -10.87 -20.98 19.65
CA ARG A 123 -10.34 -22.30 19.28
C ARG A 123 -11.33 -23.12 18.45
N LYS A 124 -12.63 -23.04 18.76
CA LYS A 124 -13.67 -23.71 17.98
C LYS A 124 -13.78 -23.13 16.56
N LEU A 125 -13.74 -21.81 16.43
CA LEU A 125 -13.76 -21.13 15.12
C LEU A 125 -12.54 -21.49 14.28
N VAL A 126 -11.34 -21.44 14.86
CA VAL A 126 -10.10 -21.83 14.16
C VAL A 126 -10.18 -23.28 13.70
N ARG A 127 -10.67 -24.19 14.54
CA ARG A 127 -10.87 -25.60 14.16
C ARG A 127 -11.86 -25.77 13.02
N LEU A 128 -12.97 -25.03 13.01
CA LEU A 128 -13.95 -25.08 11.92
C LEU A 128 -13.37 -24.55 10.61
N THR A 129 -12.62 -23.44 10.66
CA THR A 129 -11.93 -22.90 9.47
C THR A 129 -10.86 -23.86 8.96
N GLU A 130 -10.14 -24.53 9.86
CA GLU A 130 -9.09 -25.49 9.53
C GLU A 130 -9.68 -26.77 8.92
N THR A 131 -10.77 -27.32 9.47
CA THR A 131 -11.46 -28.46 8.84
C THR A 131 -12.00 -28.11 7.47
N GLN A 132 -12.57 -26.91 7.30
CA GLN A 132 -13.12 -26.48 6.02
C GLN A 132 -12.01 -26.28 4.97
N LEU A 133 -10.82 -25.79 5.36
CA LEU A 133 -9.66 -25.74 4.47
C LEU A 133 -9.20 -27.13 4.02
N VAL A 134 -9.17 -28.09 4.93
CA VAL A 134 -8.79 -29.47 4.61
C VAL A 134 -9.81 -30.11 3.65
N GLU A 135 -11.10 -29.83 3.83
CA GLU A 135 -12.15 -30.28 2.91
C GLU A 135 -11.99 -29.67 1.52
N ASP A 136 -11.73 -28.36 1.43
CA ASP A 136 -11.45 -27.67 0.15
C ASP A 136 -10.21 -28.25 -0.55
N GLU A 137 -9.13 -28.48 0.19
CA GLU A 137 -7.89 -29.06 -0.33
C GLU A 137 -8.07 -30.52 -0.77
N GLN A 138 -8.85 -31.31 -0.03
CA GLN A 138 -9.19 -32.68 -0.42
C GLN A 138 -10.06 -32.72 -1.68
N LEU A 139 -10.99 -31.78 -1.85
CA LEU A 139 -11.79 -31.68 -3.06
C LEU A 139 -10.90 -31.35 -4.27
N ILE A 140 -10.00 -30.37 -4.14
CA ILE A 140 -9.03 -30.03 -5.19
C ILE A 140 -8.10 -31.22 -5.49
N ALA A 141 -7.61 -31.92 -4.47
CA ALA A 141 -6.78 -33.10 -4.65
C ALA A 141 -7.55 -34.27 -5.30
N SER A 142 -8.82 -34.47 -4.96
CA SER A 142 -9.65 -35.49 -5.61
C SER A 142 -9.84 -35.22 -7.09
N LEU A 143 -9.94 -33.95 -7.50
CA LEU A 143 -10.04 -33.56 -8.92
C LEU A 143 -8.75 -33.81 -9.70
N GLN A 144 -7.61 -33.92 -9.01
CA GLN A 144 -6.32 -34.26 -9.61
C GLN A 144 -6.10 -35.78 -9.76
N CYS A 145 -6.89 -36.61 -9.08
CA CYS A 145 -7.00 -38.03 -9.46
C CYS A 145 -7.66 -38.13 -10.83
N PRO A 146 -7.38 -39.18 -11.63
CA PRO A 146 -7.96 -39.33 -12.96
C PRO A 146 -9.46 -39.66 -12.86
N LEU A 147 -10.29 -38.65 -12.56
CA LEU A 147 -11.75 -38.74 -12.67
C LEU A 147 -12.11 -39.03 -14.11
N SER A 148 -13.20 -39.76 -14.34
CA SER A 148 -13.77 -39.92 -15.68
C SER A 148 -14.41 -38.61 -16.18
N ILE A 149 -14.66 -38.50 -17.48
CA ILE A 149 -15.28 -37.29 -18.04
C ILE A 149 -16.73 -37.12 -17.55
N GLU A 150 -17.42 -38.23 -17.26
CA GLU A 150 -18.75 -38.26 -16.63
C GLU A 150 -18.70 -37.68 -15.21
N GLU A 151 -17.71 -38.07 -14.41
CA GLU A 151 -17.53 -37.57 -13.05
C GLU A 151 -17.24 -36.07 -13.04
N LEU A 152 -16.39 -35.59 -13.96
CA LEU A 152 -16.13 -34.15 -14.13
C LEU A 152 -17.40 -33.36 -14.52
N CYS A 153 -18.26 -33.92 -15.39
CA CYS A 153 -19.56 -33.31 -15.71
C CYS A 153 -20.48 -33.23 -14.48
N GLY A 154 -20.42 -34.25 -13.61
CA GLY A 154 -21.11 -34.27 -12.32
C GLY A 154 -20.65 -33.14 -11.40
N VAL A 155 -19.33 -33.02 -11.18
CA VAL A 155 -18.74 -31.95 -10.35
C VAL A 155 -19.08 -30.56 -10.89
N TRP A 156 -19.05 -30.38 -12.21
CA TRP A 156 -19.44 -29.12 -12.83
C TRP A 156 -20.90 -28.74 -12.53
N SER A 157 -21.81 -29.72 -12.61
CA SER A 157 -23.24 -29.51 -12.37
C SER A 157 -23.53 -29.22 -10.89
N GLU A 158 -22.82 -29.89 -9.98
CA GLU A 158 -22.90 -29.67 -8.54
C GLU A 158 -22.44 -28.25 -8.18
N THR A 159 -21.26 -27.86 -8.64
CA THR A 159 -20.72 -26.51 -8.39
C THR A 159 -21.58 -25.40 -9.00
N ALA A 160 -22.20 -25.63 -10.17
CA ALA A 160 -23.16 -24.70 -10.75
C ALA A 160 -24.39 -24.50 -9.84
N THR A 161 -24.87 -25.59 -9.22
CA THR A 161 -25.98 -25.55 -8.27
C THR A 161 -25.60 -24.81 -6.98
N GLN A 162 -24.40 -25.06 -6.45
CA GLN A 162 -23.88 -24.37 -5.26
C GLN A 162 -23.78 -22.85 -5.48
N LEU A 163 -23.34 -22.41 -6.67
CA LEU A 163 -23.32 -20.99 -7.01
C LEU A 163 -24.73 -20.40 -7.11
N ALA A 164 -25.68 -21.11 -7.72
CA ALA A 164 -27.06 -20.68 -7.86
C ALA A 164 -27.79 -20.55 -6.50
N GLN A 165 -27.45 -21.40 -5.52
CA GLN A 165 -28.01 -21.37 -4.16
C GLN A 165 -27.40 -20.29 -3.26
N GLY A 166 -26.42 -19.53 -3.74
CA GLY A 166 -25.84 -18.40 -3.01
C GLY A 166 -24.65 -18.77 -2.13
N ALA A 167 -23.65 -19.45 -2.70
CA ALA A 167 -22.36 -19.72 -2.06
C ALA A 167 -21.75 -18.48 -1.38
N ALA A 168 -21.15 -18.66 -0.20
CA ALA A 168 -20.47 -17.58 0.51
C ALA A 168 -19.24 -17.11 -0.28
N PRO A 169 -18.71 -15.88 -0.04
CA PRO A 169 -17.61 -15.33 -0.84
C PRO A 169 -16.36 -16.21 -0.89
N ARG A 170 -16.07 -16.95 0.19
CA ARG A 170 -14.94 -17.89 0.27
C ARG A 170 -15.20 -19.14 -0.58
N ASP A 171 -16.39 -19.72 -0.47
CA ASP A 171 -16.82 -20.89 -1.22
C ASP A 171 -16.84 -20.59 -2.74
N ARG A 172 -17.14 -19.34 -3.12
CA ARG A 172 -17.04 -18.90 -4.53
C ARG A 172 -15.63 -18.99 -5.10
N GLN A 173 -14.60 -18.75 -4.28
CA GLN A 173 -13.21 -18.87 -4.74
C GLN A 173 -12.81 -20.33 -4.93
N ALA A 174 -13.16 -21.21 -3.98
CA ALA A 174 -12.92 -22.65 -4.11
C ALA A 174 -13.65 -23.23 -5.33
N VAL A 175 -14.93 -22.85 -5.51
CA VAL A 175 -15.72 -23.25 -6.68
C VAL A 175 -15.13 -22.72 -7.99
N ALA A 176 -14.60 -21.49 -8.02
CA ALA A 176 -13.96 -20.96 -9.22
C ALA A 176 -12.72 -21.79 -9.61
N GLU A 177 -11.92 -22.21 -8.63
CA GLU A 177 -10.74 -23.04 -8.88
C GLU A 177 -11.11 -24.44 -9.38
N VAL A 178 -12.11 -25.08 -8.75
CA VAL A 178 -12.66 -26.36 -9.22
C VAL A 178 -13.15 -26.25 -10.66
N ARG A 179 -13.90 -25.19 -10.98
CA ARG A 179 -14.44 -24.97 -12.33
C ARG A 179 -13.34 -24.73 -13.35
N ARG A 180 -12.26 -24.03 -12.99
CA ARG A 180 -11.07 -23.87 -13.86
C ARG A 180 -10.48 -25.23 -14.21
N ILE A 181 -10.26 -26.09 -13.23
CA ILE A 181 -9.73 -27.44 -13.45
C ILE A 181 -10.65 -28.27 -14.35
N CYS A 182 -11.98 -28.21 -14.13
CA CYS A 182 -12.93 -28.89 -15.00
C CYS A 182 -12.85 -28.41 -16.45
N LEU A 183 -12.75 -27.09 -16.68
CA LEU A 183 -12.64 -26.52 -18.03
C LEU A 183 -11.36 -26.99 -18.74
N ASP A 184 -10.22 -26.94 -18.04
CA ASP A 184 -8.93 -27.40 -18.57
C ASP A 184 -9.01 -28.90 -18.97
N GLU A 185 -9.65 -29.73 -18.14
CA GLU A 185 -9.83 -31.15 -18.41
C GLU A 185 -10.85 -31.45 -19.52
N PHE A 186 -11.89 -30.64 -19.67
CA PHE A 186 -12.85 -30.77 -20.78
C PHE A 186 -12.19 -30.48 -22.13
N GLU A 187 -11.42 -29.38 -22.21
CA GLU A 187 -10.65 -29.02 -23.40
C GLU A 187 -9.63 -30.10 -23.76
N ARG A 188 -8.91 -30.62 -22.75
CA ARG A 188 -7.88 -31.65 -22.95
C ARG A 188 -8.44 -32.99 -23.44
N ARG A 189 -9.62 -33.40 -22.97
CA ARG A 189 -10.17 -34.74 -23.23
C ARG A 189 -11.08 -34.83 -24.45
N ASN A 190 -11.88 -33.81 -24.72
CA ASN A 190 -12.80 -33.78 -25.87
C ASN A 190 -12.93 -32.34 -26.41
N PRO A 191 -11.91 -31.83 -27.12
CA PRO A 191 -11.90 -30.45 -27.60
C PRO A 191 -13.09 -30.14 -28.52
N ASP A 192 -13.50 -31.09 -29.36
CA ASP A 192 -14.65 -30.92 -30.25
C ASP A 192 -15.97 -30.83 -29.48
N GLY A 193 -16.16 -31.69 -28.47
CA GLY A 193 -17.31 -31.64 -27.57
C GLY A 193 -17.34 -30.37 -26.75
N PHE A 194 -16.18 -29.91 -26.29
CA PHE A 194 -16.03 -28.67 -25.53
C PHE A 194 -16.40 -27.45 -26.38
N ASN A 195 -15.92 -27.37 -27.63
CA ASN A 195 -16.29 -26.29 -28.55
C ASN A 195 -17.80 -26.28 -28.85
N ARG A 196 -18.42 -27.43 -29.13
CA ARG A 196 -19.88 -27.51 -29.32
C ARG A 196 -20.66 -27.04 -28.09
N TRP A 197 -20.14 -27.31 -26.90
CA TRP A 197 -20.75 -26.87 -25.64
C TRP A 197 -20.63 -25.35 -25.46
N LEU A 198 -19.48 -24.76 -25.78
CA LEU A 198 -19.27 -23.31 -25.77
C LEU A 198 -20.16 -22.60 -26.80
N ASP A 199 -20.23 -23.13 -28.03
CA ASP A 199 -21.08 -22.59 -29.10
C ASP A 199 -22.57 -22.60 -28.74
N ALA A 200 -23.00 -23.58 -27.94
CA ALA A 200 -24.36 -23.65 -27.39
C ALA A 200 -24.61 -22.70 -26.20
N GLY A 201 -23.64 -21.86 -25.84
CA GLY A 201 -23.73 -20.91 -24.72
C GLY A 201 -23.39 -21.52 -23.36
N ALA A 202 -22.60 -22.59 -23.32
CA ALA A 202 -22.14 -23.27 -22.11
C ALA A 202 -23.28 -23.61 -21.11
N PRO A 203 -24.33 -24.35 -21.54
CA PRO A 203 -25.43 -24.74 -20.65
C PRO A 203 -24.92 -25.49 -19.41
N ALA A 204 -25.65 -25.39 -18.30
CA ALA A 204 -25.19 -25.84 -16.97
C ALA A 204 -24.77 -27.33 -16.90
N ASN A 205 -25.31 -28.19 -17.75
CA ASN A 205 -24.90 -29.59 -17.86
C ASN A 205 -24.12 -29.83 -19.18
N PRO A 206 -22.79 -30.00 -19.12
CA PRO A 206 -21.96 -30.21 -20.30
C PRO A 206 -22.01 -31.65 -20.85
N GLY A 207 -22.57 -32.60 -20.09
CA GLY A 207 -22.52 -34.03 -20.41
C GLY A 207 -23.13 -34.37 -21.77
N ARG A 208 -24.18 -33.65 -22.20
CA ARG A 208 -24.80 -33.85 -23.53
C ARG A 208 -23.85 -33.61 -24.70
N TYR A 209 -22.83 -32.77 -24.51
CA TYR A 209 -21.89 -32.37 -25.55
C TYR A 209 -20.57 -33.12 -25.45
N LEU A 210 -20.11 -33.35 -24.21
CA LEU A 210 -18.84 -34.00 -23.89
C LEU A 210 -18.89 -35.53 -23.92
N LEU A 211 -20.04 -36.13 -23.61
CA LEU A 211 -20.24 -37.59 -23.62
C LEU A 211 -20.84 -38.09 -24.96
N GLY A 212 -21.18 -37.16 -25.86
CA GLY A 212 -21.72 -37.48 -27.17
C GLY A 212 -20.66 -38.03 -28.12
N ASN A 213 -20.67 -39.35 -28.29
CA ASN A 213 -19.88 -40.18 -29.22
C ASN A 213 -18.35 -40.14 -29.05
N SER A 214 -17.85 -40.96 -28.12
CA SER A 214 -16.47 -41.48 -28.11
C SER A 214 -16.30 -42.75 -28.98
N ASN A 215 -17.13 -42.91 -30.02
CA ASN A 215 -17.01 -43.98 -31.02
C ASN A 215 -16.57 -43.36 -32.34
N ASN A 216 -15.26 -43.15 -32.50
CA ASN A 216 -14.53 -43.26 -33.76
C ASN A 216 -13.03 -43.38 -33.49
#